data_AF-A0A8D0G4T0-F1
#
_entry.id   AF-A0A8D0G4T0-F1
#
_cell.length_a   1.000
_cell.length_b   1.000
_cell.length_c   1.000
_cell.angle_alpha   90.00
_cell.angle_beta   90.00
_cell.angle_gamma   90.00
#
_symmetry.space_group_name_H-M   'P 1'
#
loop_
_entity.id
_entity.type
_entity.pdbx_description
1 polymer ?
#
loop_
_entity_poly.entity_id
_entity_poly.type
_entity_poly.pdbx_seq_one_letter_code
_entity_poly.pdbx_strand_id
1 'polypeptide(L)'
;GCCLTGPTAAGFHPAGLDCPALPGPGRSYLLQRLSEEGSTENKPSEEKLQGYAAVLAIGSSRCKSNTLGQTLVQNLPSAVQTLCESWNSIHTNEFPNIGSWRNAFANDTIPAESYISAVQAAHLGTLCSQSLPLAASLKHTLLSLVRLTGDLIVWSDELNPPQVIRTLLPLLLETSTESVAEISSNSLERILGPAESDEFLSRVYEKLIMGCYNILENHSDPNSGLDESILEECLQHLEKQLESSQARKAMEEFFSER
;
A
#
# COMPACT_ATOMS: atom_id res chain seq x y z
N GLY A 1 6.64 21.15 -49.91
CA GLY A 1 5.40 21.04 -50.69
C GLY A 1 4.55 19.93 -50.09
N CYS A 2 3.26 20.24 -49.92
CA CYS A 2 2.11 19.34 -49.64
C CYS A 2 2.12 18.64 -48.27
N CYS A 3 1.35 19.10 -47.27
CA CYS A 3 -0.12 19.03 -47.08
C CYS A 3 -0.63 17.62 -46.73
N LEU A 4 -1.34 17.50 -45.60
CA LEU A 4 -2.54 16.69 -45.30
C LEU A 4 -2.90 16.97 -43.82
N THR A 5 -3.73 17.98 -43.50
CA THR A 5 -5.18 17.88 -43.17
C THR A 5 -5.56 16.74 -42.21
N GLY A 6 -6.04 17.07 -41.01
CA GLY A 6 -6.59 16.11 -40.05
C GLY A 6 -8.04 15.69 -40.35
N PRO A 7 -8.67 14.97 -39.40
CA PRO A 7 -10.04 15.31 -39.02
C PRO A 7 -10.25 15.38 -37.51
N THR A 8 -11.24 16.18 -37.15
CA THR A 8 -11.81 16.48 -35.83
C THR A 8 -12.66 15.36 -35.23
N ALA A 9 -12.74 15.39 -33.89
CA ALA A 9 -13.84 14.97 -33.01
C ALA A 9 -14.15 13.48 -32.80
N ALA A 10 -13.83 12.99 -31.60
CA ALA A 10 -14.74 12.19 -30.77
C ALA A 10 -14.26 12.26 -29.32
N GLY A 11 -15.14 12.69 -28.41
CA GLY A 11 -14.86 12.78 -26.98
C GLY A 11 -14.56 11.40 -26.40
N PHE A 12 -13.39 11.27 -25.77
CA PHE A 12 -13.12 10.19 -24.85
C PHE A 12 -13.53 10.64 -23.46
N HIS A 13 -14.71 10.21 -23.04
CA HIS A 13 -14.98 9.97 -21.62
C HIS A 13 -13.97 8.94 -21.12
N PRO A 14 -13.24 9.17 -20.01
CA PRO A 14 -12.56 8.08 -19.35
C PRO A 14 -13.63 7.28 -18.59
N ALA A 15 -13.99 6.12 -19.13
CA ALA A 15 -14.69 5.11 -18.35
C ALA A 15 -13.76 4.71 -17.20
N GLY A 16 -14.29 4.82 -15.97
CA GLY A 16 -13.65 4.38 -14.75
C GLY A 16 -13.36 2.89 -14.81
N LEU A 17 -12.11 2.56 -15.08
CA LEU A 17 -11.51 1.28 -14.75
C LEU A 17 -10.25 1.64 -13.98
N ASP A 18 -10.40 1.90 -12.69
CA ASP A 18 -9.26 1.78 -11.77
C ASP A 18 -8.83 0.31 -11.87
N CYS A 19 -7.80 0.06 -12.69
CA CYS A 19 -7.08 -1.20 -12.71
C CYS A 19 -6.78 -1.62 -11.27
N PRO A 20 -6.81 -2.93 -10.93
CA PRO A 20 -6.27 -3.37 -9.66
C PRO A 20 -4.84 -2.86 -9.60
N ALA A 21 -4.58 -1.91 -8.69
CA ALA A 21 -3.31 -1.22 -8.62
C ALA A 21 -2.20 -2.28 -8.59
N LEU A 22 -1.27 -2.19 -9.54
CA LEU A 22 -0.10 -3.06 -9.60
C LEU A 22 0.45 -3.27 -8.18
N PRO A 23 0.74 -4.51 -7.76
CA PRO A 23 1.12 -4.78 -6.39
C PRO A 23 2.30 -3.90 -5.98
N GLY A 24 2.13 -3.19 -4.86
CA GLY A 24 3.16 -2.32 -4.31
C GLY A 24 4.50 -3.07 -4.20
N PRO A 25 5.64 -2.39 -4.30
CA PRO A 25 6.95 -3.05 -4.37
C PRO A 25 7.22 -3.98 -3.16
N GLY A 26 6.65 -3.68 -1.99
CA GLY A 26 6.69 -4.56 -0.82
C GLY A 26 5.89 -5.85 -1.04
N ARG A 27 4.61 -5.76 -1.44
CA ARG A 27 3.75 -6.93 -1.70
C ARG A 27 4.30 -7.83 -2.79
N SER A 28 4.77 -7.25 -3.89
CA SER A 28 5.39 -8.00 -4.99
C SER A 28 6.64 -8.75 -4.54
N TYR A 29 7.51 -8.08 -3.77
CA TYR A 29 8.71 -8.70 -3.21
C TYR A 29 8.37 -9.86 -2.26
N LEU A 30 7.37 -9.70 -1.39
CA LEU A 30 6.93 -10.76 -0.49
C LEU A 30 6.44 -11.99 -1.26
N LEU A 31 5.50 -11.80 -2.17
CA LEU A 31 4.91 -12.92 -2.89
C LEU A 31 5.91 -13.63 -3.82
N GLN A 32 6.90 -12.90 -4.32
CA GLN A 32 8.04 -13.49 -5.02
C GLN A 32 8.88 -14.38 -4.07
N ARG A 33 9.18 -13.92 -2.85
CA ARG A 33 9.92 -14.71 -1.85
C ARG A 33 9.20 -16.01 -1.48
N LEU A 34 7.88 -15.96 -1.32
CA LEU A 34 7.06 -17.16 -1.09
C LEU A 34 7.19 -18.18 -2.24
N SER A 35 7.31 -17.69 -3.47
CA SER A 35 7.48 -18.50 -4.67
C SER A 35 8.88 -19.11 -4.82
N GLU A 36 9.89 -18.50 -4.19
CA GLU A 36 11.30 -18.92 -4.23
C GLU A 36 11.66 -19.87 -3.08
N GLU A 37 11.01 -19.76 -1.93
CA GLU A 37 11.26 -20.60 -0.74
C GLU A 37 10.55 -21.97 -0.80
N GLY A 38 9.61 -22.16 -1.74
CA GLY A 38 8.90 -23.44 -1.95
C GLY A 38 9.71 -24.47 -2.75
N SER A 39 9.60 -25.75 -2.40
CA SER A 39 9.98 -26.85 -3.31
C SER A 39 9.12 -26.81 -4.57
N THR A 40 9.59 -27.40 -5.68
CA THR A 40 8.87 -27.39 -6.99
C THR A 40 7.43 -27.91 -6.92
N GLU A 41 7.11 -28.74 -5.92
CA GLU A 41 5.76 -29.29 -5.68
C GLU A 41 4.88 -28.41 -4.77
N ASN A 42 5.47 -27.49 -4.01
CA ASN A 42 4.76 -26.61 -3.05
C ASN A 42 4.70 -25.14 -3.48
N LYS A 43 5.14 -24.83 -4.71
CA LYS A 43 5.08 -23.47 -5.24
C LYS A 43 3.62 -23.04 -5.43
N PRO A 44 3.17 -21.92 -4.84
CA PRO A 44 1.82 -21.42 -5.07
C PRO A 44 1.61 -21.08 -6.55
N SER A 45 0.41 -21.35 -7.07
CA SER A 45 0.03 -20.92 -8.42
C SER A 45 -0.17 -19.40 -8.46
N GLU A 46 -0.23 -18.84 -9.66
CA GLU A 46 -0.45 -17.39 -9.84
C GLU A 46 -1.78 -16.95 -9.23
N GLU A 47 -2.83 -17.76 -9.35
CA GLU A 47 -4.15 -17.50 -8.77
C GLU A 47 -4.08 -17.43 -7.23
N LYS A 48 -3.26 -18.29 -6.62
CA LYS A 48 -3.01 -18.25 -5.17
C LYS A 48 -2.29 -16.98 -4.74
N LEU A 49 -1.25 -16.61 -5.48
CA LEU A 49 -0.50 -15.38 -5.21
C LEU A 49 -1.40 -14.15 -5.33
N GLN A 50 -2.29 -14.11 -6.32
CA GLN A 50 -3.26 -13.04 -6.50
C GLN A 50 -4.30 -13.00 -5.37
N GLY A 51 -4.81 -14.15 -4.93
CA GLY A 51 -5.69 -14.25 -3.77
C GLY A 51 -5.02 -13.68 -2.51
N TYR A 52 -3.80 -14.14 -2.20
CA TYR A 52 -3.04 -13.61 -1.07
C TYR A 52 -2.76 -12.11 -1.23
N ALA A 53 -2.44 -11.65 -2.45
CA ALA A 53 -2.19 -10.24 -2.73
C ALA A 53 -3.40 -9.36 -2.42
N ALA A 54 -4.61 -9.83 -2.78
CA ALA A 54 -5.86 -9.12 -2.53
C ALA A 54 -6.11 -8.96 -1.03
N VAL A 55 -5.86 -10.01 -0.25
CA VAL A 55 -5.97 -9.95 1.22
C VAL A 55 -4.95 -8.97 1.81
N LEU A 56 -3.67 -9.07 1.41
CA LEU A 56 -2.61 -8.21 1.91
C LEU A 56 -2.80 -6.73 1.56
N ALA A 57 -3.57 -6.41 0.51
CA ALA A 57 -3.88 -5.02 0.12
C ALA A 57 -4.74 -4.27 1.14
N ILE A 58 -5.53 -4.98 1.95
CA ILE A 58 -6.39 -4.42 3.01
C ILE A 58 -6.09 -5.01 4.39
N GLY A 59 -5.00 -5.75 4.52
CA GLY A 59 -4.64 -6.53 5.71
C GLY A 59 -3.87 -5.77 6.78
N SER A 60 -3.66 -4.45 6.65
CA SER A 60 -2.89 -3.69 7.64
C SER A 60 -3.62 -3.59 8.98
N SER A 61 -2.88 -3.85 10.05
CA SER A 61 -3.33 -3.68 11.45
C SER A 61 -3.10 -2.26 11.98
N ARG A 62 -2.45 -1.38 11.18
CA ARG A 62 -1.99 -0.06 11.64
C ARG A 62 -3.00 1.07 11.37
N CYS A 63 -4.02 0.82 10.56
CA CYS A 63 -5.13 1.75 10.37
C CYS A 63 -6.20 1.50 11.44
N LYS A 64 -6.43 2.46 12.34
CA LYS A 64 -7.39 2.31 13.46
C LYS A 64 -8.80 1.93 13.02
N SER A 65 -9.26 2.50 11.91
CA SER A 65 -10.60 2.25 11.36
C SER A 65 -10.70 0.92 10.60
N ASN A 66 -9.57 0.26 10.34
CA ASN A 66 -9.53 -1.07 9.73
C ASN A 66 -9.62 -2.16 10.81
N THR A 67 -10.85 -2.55 11.15
CA THR A 67 -11.08 -3.64 12.12
C THR A 67 -11.00 -5.04 11.48
N LEU A 68 -10.82 -5.13 10.16
CA LEU A 68 -10.84 -6.37 9.40
C LEU A 68 -9.43 -6.93 9.15
N GLY A 69 -8.45 -6.05 8.93
CA GLY A 69 -7.14 -6.42 8.41
C GLY A 69 -6.41 -7.51 9.19
N GLN A 70 -6.40 -7.42 10.53
CA GLN A 70 -5.74 -8.42 11.38
C GLN A 70 -6.36 -9.82 11.20
N THR A 71 -7.69 -9.92 11.24
CA THR A 71 -8.40 -11.20 11.12
C THR A 71 -8.14 -11.84 9.76
N LEU A 72 -8.17 -11.04 8.67
CA LEU A 72 -7.88 -11.57 7.34
C LEU A 72 -6.47 -12.15 7.22
N VAL A 73 -5.46 -11.43 7.75
CA VAL A 73 -4.06 -11.91 7.69
C VAL A 73 -3.89 -13.17 8.53
N GLN A 74 -4.57 -13.28 9.69
CA GLN A 74 -4.53 -14.48 10.53
C GLN A 74 -5.16 -15.72 9.89
N ASN A 75 -6.08 -15.54 8.95
CA ASN A 75 -6.71 -16.63 8.21
C ASN A 75 -5.93 -17.01 6.92
N LEU A 76 -4.85 -16.30 6.56
CA LEU A 76 -3.97 -16.70 5.47
C LEU A 76 -3.14 -17.94 5.83
N PRO A 77 -2.55 -18.65 4.86
CA PRO A 77 -1.63 -19.75 5.16
C PRO A 77 -0.45 -19.29 6.03
N SER A 78 -0.01 -20.15 6.97
CA SER A 78 1.04 -19.83 7.95
C SER A 78 2.35 -19.35 7.32
N ALA A 79 2.70 -19.86 6.13
CA ALA A 79 3.86 -19.41 5.37
C ALA A 79 3.76 -17.92 4.98
N VAL A 80 2.56 -17.47 4.57
CA VAL A 80 2.30 -16.07 4.24
C VAL A 80 2.32 -15.19 5.49
N GLN A 81 1.73 -15.67 6.60
CA GLN A 81 1.77 -14.97 7.88
C GLN A 81 3.21 -14.74 8.36
N THR A 82 4.01 -15.81 8.37
CA THR A 82 5.43 -15.78 8.79
C THR A 82 6.24 -14.80 7.93
N LEU A 83 5.97 -14.79 6.63
CA LEU A 83 6.62 -13.87 5.71
C LEU A 83 6.24 -12.40 5.98
N CYS A 84 4.96 -12.13 6.28
CA CYS A 84 4.50 -10.79 6.64
C CYS A 84 5.14 -10.32 7.96
N GLU A 85 5.20 -11.18 8.97
CA GLU A 85 5.86 -10.90 10.25
C GLU A 85 7.35 -10.64 10.05
N SER A 86 8.04 -11.51 9.31
CA SER A 86 9.46 -11.35 8.97
C SER A 86 9.69 -10.01 8.27
N TRP A 87 8.90 -9.71 7.24
CA TRP A 87 8.98 -8.44 6.54
C TRP A 87 8.78 -7.27 7.48
N ASN A 88 7.68 -7.23 8.24
CA ASN A 88 7.36 -6.11 9.12
C ASN A 88 8.41 -5.91 10.23
N SER A 89 9.09 -6.98 10.66
CA SER A 89 10.20 -6.93 11.62
C SER A 89 11.51 -6.32 11.06
N ILE A 90 11.67 -6.19 9.74
CA ILE A 90 12.89 -5.63 9.14
C ILE A 90 13.07 -4.17 9.57
N HIS A 91 14.19 -3.91 10.24
CA HIS A 91 14.62 -2.58 10.66
C HIS A 91 15.46 -1.88 9.58
N THR A 92 15.42 -0.55 9.56
CA THR A 92 16.19 0.28 8.62
C THR A 92 17.29 1.07 9.34
N ASN A 93 17.83 0.53 10.45
CA ASN A 93 18.80 1.22 11.31
C ASN A 93 20.18 1.43 10.65
N GLU A 94 20.47 0.68 9.59
CA GLU A 94 21.69 0.84 8.78
C GLU A 94 21.67 2.10 7.90
N PHE A 95 20.49 2.71 7.71
CA PHE A 95 20.32 3.93 6.94
C PHE A 95 20.33 5.16 7.86
N PRO A 96 20.90 6.29 7.42
CA PRO A 96 20.75 7.56 8.13
C PRO A 96 19.26 7.94 8.30
N ASN A 97 18.87 8.32 9.51
CA ASN A 97 17.49 8.77 9.79
C ASN A 97 17.05 9.86 8.80
N ILE A 98 15.81 9.78 8.30
CA ILE A 98 15.30 10.73 7.30
C ILE A 98 15.32 12.14 7.86
N GLY A 99 15.94 13.07 7.11
CA GLY A 99 16.07 14.47 7.53
C GLY A 99 17.15 14.74 8.58
N SER A 100 17.96 13.73 8.95
CA SER A 100 19.02 13.89 9.97
C SER A 100 20.18 14.80 9.56
N TRP A 101 20.25 15.23 8.29
CA TRP A 101 21.28 16.15 7.79
C TRP A 101 21.39 17.46 8.59
N ARG A 102 20.28 17.94 9.19
CA ARG A 102 20.28 19.15 10.02
C ARG A 102 20.98 18.99 11.37
N ASN A 103 21.12 17.75 11.84
CA ASN A 103 21.61 17.46 13.19
C ASN A 103 22.86 16.58 13.16
N ALA A 104 22.76 15.38 12.57
CA ALA A 104 23.84 14.38 12.56
C ALA A 104 25.05 14.79 11.71
N PHE A 105 24.82 15.63 10.70
CA PHE A 105 25.84 16.11 9.75
C PHE A 105 26.07 17.62 9.87
N ALA A 106 25.58 18.26 10.95
CA ALA A 106 25.57 19.71 11.08
C ALA A 106 26.97 20.36 11.08
N ASN A 107 28.00 19.59 11.45
CA ASN A 107 29.39 20.04 11.51
C ASN A 107 30.16 19.84 10.19
N ASP A 108 29.56 19.20 9.20
CA ASP A 108 30.19 18.96 7.92
C ASP A 108 30.16 20.22 7.06
N THR A 109 31.09 20.35 6.10
CA THR A 109 31.18 21.53 5.23
C THR A 109 29.89 21.73 4.43
N ILE A 110 29.29 20.63 3.95
CA ILE A 110 27.99 20.63 3.26
C ILE A 110 27.15 19.48 3.86
N PRO A 111 26.37 19.74 4.93
CA PRO A 111 25.65 18.69 5.67
C PRO A 111 24.74 17.81 4.81
N ALA A 112 24.08 18.40 3.80
CA ALA A 112 23.20 17.68 2.89
C ALA A 112 23.97 16.71 1.97
N GLU A 113 25.18 17.08 1.53
CA GLU A 113 25.99 16.23 0.65
C GLU A 113 26.52 15.01 1.41
N SER A 114 26.99 15.21 2.63
CA SER A 114 27.40 14.11 3.51
C SER A 114 26.24 13.16 3.82
N TYR A 115 25.05 13.70 4.09
CA TYR A 115 23.85 12.90 4.29
C TYR A 115 23.50 12.07 3.05
N ILE A 116 23.47 12.68 1.85
CA ILE A 116 23.22 11.97 0.59
C ILE A 116 24.26 10.87 0.37
N SER A 117 25.54 11.18 0.60
CA SER A 117 26.63 10.20 0.46
C SER A 117 26.49 9.03 1.43
N ALA A 118 26.08 9.29 2.68
CA ALA A 118 25.84 8.25 3.68
C ALA A 118 24.64 7.37 3.32
N VAL A 119 23.54 7.96 2.81
CA VAL A 119 22.38 7.21 2.31
C VAL A 119 22.79 6.32 1.13
N GLN A 120 23.51 6.87 0.15
CA GLN A 120 24.02 6.11 -1.00
C GLN A 120 24.92 4.95 -0.57
N ALA A 121 25.85 5.20 0.36
CA ALA A 121 26.75 4.17 0.88
C ALA A 121 25.98 3.04 1.58
N ALA A 122 24.95 3.37 2.37
CA ALA A 122 24.09 2.36 3.01
C ALA A 122 23.35 1.50 1.97
N HIS A 123 22.70 2.13 0.97
CA HIS A 123 22.02 1.39 -0.09
C HIS A 123 22.98 0.51 -0.90
N LEU A 124 24.14 1.01 -1.29
CA LEU A 124 25.18 0.22 -1.98
C LEU A 124 25.69 -0.93 -1.09
N GLY A 125 25.82 -0.71 0.21
CA GLY A 125 26.17 -1.76 1.17
C GLY A 125 25.19 -2.93 1.14
N THR A 126 23.88 -2.66 1.06
CA THR A 126 22.86 -3.72 0.91
C THR A 126 22.95 -4.46 -0.42
N LEU A 127 23.30 -3.79 -1.52
CA LEU A 127 23.41 -4.41 -2.85
C LEU A 127 24.70 -5.22 -3.04
N CYS A 128 25.76 -4.92 -2.27
CA CYS A 128 27.04 -5.62 -2.36
C CYS A 128 27.18 -6.78 -1.36
N SER A 129 26.18 -6.99 -0.52
CA SER A 129 26.16 -8.05 0.50
C SER A 129 25.88 -9.42 -0.12
N GLN A 130 26.50 -10.48 0.42
CA GLN A 130 26.30 -11.87 -0.05
C GLN A 130 24.84 -12.34 0.06
N SER A 131 24.06 -11.74 0.97
CA SER A 131 22.65 -12.08 1.20
C SER A 131 21.66 -11.14 0.52
N LEU A 132 22.14 -10.07 -0.15
CA LEU A 132 21.32 -9.05 -0.83
C LEU A 132 20.05 -8.67 -0.04
N PRO A 133 20.15 -8.04 1.15
CA PRO A 133 19.00 -7.69 1.98
C PRO A 133 18.23 -6.48 1.40
N LEU A 134 17.78 -6.62 0.15
CA LEU A 134 17.07 -5.61 -0.63
C LEU A 134 15.83 -5.10 0.09
N ALA A 135 15.22 -5.93 0.93
CA ALA A 135 14.05 -5.57 1.73
C ALA A 135 14.27 -4.31 2.60
N ALA A 136 15.42 -4.18 3.27
CA ALA A 136 15.70 -3.01 4.12
C ALA A 136 15.87 -1.74 3.27
N SER A 137 16.56 -1.86 2.14
CA SER A 137 16.73 -0.81 1.13
C SER A 137 15.39 -0.36 0.52
N LEU A 138 14.50 -1.29 0.17
CA LEU A 138 13.15 -1.01 -0.33
C LEU A 138 12.30 -0.30 0.73
N LYS A 139 12.31 -0.79 1.97
CA LYS A 139 11.59 -0.14 3.08
C LYS A 139 12.09 1.28 3.33
N HIS A 140 13.41 1.49 3.36
CA HIS A 140 13.98 2.82 3.56
C HIS A 140 13.61 3.78 2.42
N THR A 141 13.61 3.28 1.18
CA THR A 141 13.18 4.06 0.01
C THR A 141 11.71 4.47 0.12
N LEU A 142 10.82 3.51 0.44
CA LEU A 142 9.40 3.79 0.63
C LEU A 142 9.16 4.81 1.75
N LEU A 143 9.84 4.64 2.90
CA LEU A 143 9.77 5.57 4.03
C LEU A 143 10.19 6.99 3.62
N SER A 144 11.27 7.11 2.84
CA SER A 144 11.76 8.40 2.31
C SER A 144 10.76 9.06 1.36
N LEU A 145 10.14 8.28 0.45
CA LEU A 145 9.14 8.78 -0.50
C LEU A 145 7.84 9.23 0.20
N VAL A 146 7.34 8.44 1.15
CA VAL A 146 6.15 8.81 1.92
C VAL A 146 6.42 10.04 2.77
N ARG A 147 7.62 10.14 3.38
CA ARG A 147 8.01 11.33 4.12
C ARG A 147 8.10 12.57 3.23
N LEU A 148 8.74 12.45 2.06
CA LEU A 148 8.81 13.53 1.08
C LEU A 148 7.41 13.97 0.65
N THR A 149 6.50 13.03 0.41
CA THR A 149 5.11 13.36 0.08
C THR A 149 4.46 14.18 1.19
N GLY A 150 4.65 13.78 2.46
CA GLY A 150 4.19 14.54 3.63
C GLY A 150 4.76 15.95 3.72
N ASP A 151 6.06 16.11 3.44
CA ASP A 151 6.72 17.43 3.43
C ASP A 151 6.22 18.30 2.26
N LEU A 152 5.99 17.71 1.08
CA LEU A 152 5.45 18.42 -0.09
C LEU A 152 4.02 18.92 0.16
N ILE A 153 3.17 18.17 0.89
CA ILE A 153 1.82 18.63 1.30
C ILE A 153 1.90 19.95 2.07
N VAL A 154 2.98 20.17 2.82
CA VAL A 154 3.19 21.39 3.60
C VAL A 154 3.85 22.50 2.76
N TRP A 155 4.75 22.14 1.85
CA TRP A 155 5.58 23.11 1.12
C TRP A 155 5.03 23.54 -0.24
N SER A 156 4.07 22.80 -0.79
CA SER A 156 3.55 23.02 -2.14
C SER A 156 2.04 23.18 -2.13
N ASP A 157 1.58 24.36 -2.55
CA ASP A 157 0.15 24.64 -2.80
C ASP A 157 -0.35 24.02 -4.13
N GLU A 158 0.55 23.47 -4.95
CA GLU A 158 0.23 22.91 -6.28
C GLU A 158 -0.11 21.41 -6.26
N LEU A 159 -0.03 20.77 -5.10
CA LEU A 159 -0.33 19.34 -5.01
C LEU A 159 -1.81 19.07 -5.27
N ASN A 160 -2.07 18.05 -6.10
CA ASN A 160 -3.41 17.55 -6.39
C ASN A 160 -3.90 16.64 -5.24
N PRO A 161 -4.83 17.07 -4.37
CA PRO A 161 -5.21 16.29 -3.20
C PRO A 161 -5.79 14.90 -3.53
N PRO A 162 -6.70 14.75 -4.52
CA PRO A 162 -7.13 13.44 -5.00
C PRO A 162 -5.99 12.47 -5.35
N GLN A 163 -4.92 12.95 -6.00
CA GLN A 163 -3.78 12.10 -6.36
C GLN A 163 -3.00 11.65 -5.12
N VAL A 164 -2.81 12.55 -4.15
CA VAL A 164 -2.15 12.23 -2.88
C VAL A 164 -2.97 11.20 -2.10
N ILE A 165 -4.28 11.38 -1.99
CA ILE A 165 -5.18 10.44 -1.33
C ILE A 165 -5.09 9.07 -1.99
N ARG A 166 -5.19 9.00 -3.33
CA ARG A 166 -5.08 7.75 -4.09
C ARG A 166 -3.73 7.04 -3.89
N THR A 167 -2.68 7.78 -3.57
CA THR A 167 -1.33 7.24 -3.37
C THR A 167 -1.09 6.78 -1.94
N LEU A 168 -1.46 7.58 -0.93
CA LEU A 168 -1.16 7.31 0.47
C LEU A 168 -2.17 6.40 1.15
N LEU A 169 -3.44 6.45 0.76
CA LEU A 169 -4.49 5.66 1.41
C LEU A 169 -4.29 4.14 1.25
N PRO A 170 -3.91 3.60 0.09
CA PRO A 170 -3.57 2.17 -0.01
C PRO A 170 -2.40 1.77 0.89
N LEU A 171 -1.39 2.64 1.05
CA LEU A 171 -0.23 2.35 1.92
C LEU A 171 -0.62 2.28 3.41
N LEU A 172 -1.70 2.95 3.81
CA LEU A 172 -2.25 2.87 5.15
C LEU A 172 -2.97 1.52 5.40
N LEU A 173 -3.51 0.89 4.35
CA LEU A 173 -4.33 -0.32 4.45
C LEU A 173 -3.57 -1.62 4.10
N GLU A 174 -2.40 -1.52 3.46
CA GLU A 174 -1.64 -2.68 3.01
C GLU A 174 -0.67 -3.22 4.08
N THR A 175 -0.65 -4.55 4.26
CA THR A 175 0.18 -5.26 5.28
C THR A 175 1.68 -5.03 5.08
N SER A 176 2.16 -4.97 3.83
CA SER A 176 3.58 -4.74 3.52
C SER A 176 4.06 -3.32 3.77
N THR A 177 3.17 -2.38 4.05
CA THR A 177 3.50 -0.95 4.18
C THR A 177 3.21 -0.43 5.57
N GLU A 178 3.06 -1.31 6.56
CA GLU A 178 2.83 -0.94 7.96
C GLU A 178 3.91 -0.01 8.53
N SER A 179 5.16 -0.11 8.07
CA SER A 179 6.26 0.77 8.49
C SER A 179 6.06 2.23 8.10
N VAL A 180 5.19 2.53 7.13
CA VAL A 180 4.86 3.89 6.69
C VAL A 180 3.42 4.31 7.01
N ALA A 181 2.65 3.46 7.70
CA ALA A 181 1.24 3.71 8.00
C ALA A 181 1.02 4.99 8.82
N GLU A 182 1.85 5.24 9.84
CA GLU A 182 1.73 6.44 10.69
C GLU A 182 2.00 7.73 9.90
N ILE A 183 3.05 7.77 9.08
CA ILE A 183 3.36 8.93 8.25
C ILE A 183 2.27 9.13 7.19
N SER A 184 1.74 8.05 6.64
CA SER A 184 0.63 8.08 5.67
C SER A 184 -0.64 8.66 6.31
N SER A 185 -1.04 8.17 7.50
CA SER A 185 -2.18 8.71 8.26
C SER A 185 -2.01 10.18 8.56
N ASN A 186 -0.88 10.57 9.15
CA ASN A 186 -0.60 11.98 9.49
C ASN A 186 -0.62 12.89 8.26
N SER A 187 -0.18 12.38 7.10
CA SER A 187 -0.20 13.14 5.84
C SER A 187 -1.61 13.28 5.28
N LEU A 188 -2.40 12.20 5.32
CA LEU A 188 -3.81 12.20 4.93
C LEU A 188 -4.65 13.10 5.83
N GLU A 189 -4.35 13.16 7.13
CA GLU A 189 -5.08 14.01 8.09
C GLU A 189 -4.96 15.51 7.79
N ARG A 190 -3.89 15.93 7.10
CA ARG A 190 -3.74 17.32 6.64
C ARG A 190 -4.66 17.66 5.46
N ILE A 191 -5.11 16.65 4.72
CA ILE A 191 -5.93 16.81 3.52
C ILE A 191 -7.40 16.55 3.84
N LEU A 192 -7.68 15.45 4.54
CA LEU A 192 -9.02 14.93 4.81
C LEU A 192 -9.56 15.33 6.19
N GLY A 193 -8.75 16.03 7.00
CA GLY A 193 -9.05 16.27 8.41
C GLY A 193 -8.72 15.07 9.31
N PRO A 194 -9.05 15.15 10.62
CA PRO A 194 -8.67 14.11 11.60
C PRO A 194 -9.08 12.69 11.18
N ALA A 195 -8.34 11.67 11.62
CA ALA A 195 -8.60 10.27 11.21
C ALA A 195 -10.01 9.75 11.56
N GLU A 196 -10.66 10.36 12.56
CA GLU A 196 -12.02 10.05 13.02
C GLU A 196 -13.10 10.91 12.32
N SER A 197 -12.71 11.79 11.40
CA SER A 197 -13.64 12.64 10.67
C SER A 197 -14.39 11.86 9.60
N ASP A 198 -15.61 12.33 9.28
CA ASP A 198 -16.47 11.69 8.28
C ASP A 198 -15.78 11.57 6.91
N GLU A 199 -15.03 12.59 6.50
CA GLU A 199 -14.34 12.58 5.22
C GLU A 199 -13.22 11.54 5.19
N PHE A 200 -12.39 11.47 6.23
CA PHE A 200 -11.32 10.48 6.33
C PHE A 200 -11.89 9.05 6.38
N LEU A 201 -12.87 8.82 7.25
CA LEU A 201 -13.52 7.52 7.41
C LEU A 201 -14.20 7.06 6.13
N SER A 202 -14.88 7.96 5.41
CA SER A 202 -15.52 7.65 4.13
C SER A 202 -14.51 7.08 3.12
N ARG A 203 -13.31 7.66 3.00
CA ARG A 203 -12.28 7.14 2.07
C ARG A 203 -11.74 5.79 2.50
N VAL A 204 -11.51 5.60 3.80
CA VAL A 204 -11.05 4.31 4.34
C VAL A 204 -12.09 3.23 4.06
N TYR A 205 -13.36 3.48 4.38
CA TYR A 205 -14.43 2.52 4.16
C TYR A 205 -14.63 2.21 2.68
N GLU A 206 -14.60 3.20 1.79
CA GLU A 206 -14.64 2.99 0.34
C GLU A 206 -13.57 1.98 -0.11
N LYS A 207 -12.33 2.14 0.34
CA LYS A 207 -11.24 1.22 -0.02
C LYS A 207 -11.38 -0.17 0.60
N LEU A 208 -11.86 -0.27 1.85
CA LEU A 208 -12.11 -1.56 2.49
C LEU A 208 -13.25 -2.31 1.78
N ILE A 209 -14.35 -1.63 1.47
CA ILE A 209 -15.49 -2.19 0.72
C ILE A 209 -15.03 -2.70 -0.64
N MET A 210 -14.28 -1.89 -1.39
CA MET A 210 -13.74 -2.28 -2.69
C MET A 210 -12.80 -3.48 -2.57
N GLY A 211 -11.97 -3.54 -1.53
CA GLY A 211 -11.08 -4.67 -1.26
C GLY A 211 -11.84 -5.96 -0.94
N CYS A 212 -12.81 -5.91 -0.02
CA CYS A 212 -13.68 -7.04 0.30
C CYS A 212 -14.43 -7.54 -0.93
N TYR A 213 -15.02 -6.63 -1.71
CA TYR A 213 -15.74 -6.99 -2.91
C TYR A 213 -14.81 -7.63 -3.96
N ASN A 214 -13.59 -7.10 -4.14
CA ASN A 214 -12.60 -7.70 -5.04
C ASN A 214 -12.23 -9.13 -4.61
N ILE A 215 -12.08 -9.40 -3.31
CA ILE A 215 -11.81 -10.75 -2.78
C ILE A 215 -12.99 -11.67 -3.10
N LEU A 216 -14.22 -11.24 -2.81
CA LEU A 216 -15.42 -12.03 -3.02
C LEU A 216 -15.73 -12.28 -4.51
N GLU A 217 -15.53 -11.28 -5.37
CA GLU A 217 -15.84 -11.35 -6.79
C GLU A 217 -14.78 -12.14 -7.57
N ASN A 218 -13.49 -11.92 -7.29
CA ASN A 218 -12.40 -12.41 -8.12
C ASN A 218 -11.62 -13.57 -7.50
N HIS A 219 -11.77 -13.82 -6.20
CA HIS A 219 -10.94 -14.78 -5.47
C HIS A 219 -11.73 -15.76 -4.60
N SER A 220 -13.04 -15.92 -4.83
CA SER A 220 -13.86 -16.93 -4.14
C SER A 220 -13.68 -18.36 -4.67
N ASP A 221 -13.06 -18.53 -5.85
CA ASP A 221 -12.78 -19.84 -6.41
C ASP A 221 -11.73 -20.58 -5.57
N PRO A 222 -11.89 -21.90 -5.29
CA PRO A 222 -10.92 -22.66 -4.48
C PRO A 222 -9.47 -22.61 -4.98
N ASN A 223 -9.24 -22.33 -6.28
CA ASN A 223 -7.90 -22.19 -6.84
C ASN A 223 -7.17 -20.93 -6.35
N SER A 224 -7.89 -19.93 -5.80
CA SER A 224 -7.30 -18.74 -5.17
C SER A 224 -6.53 -19.05 -3.88
N GLY A 225 -6.69 -20.26 -3.33
CA GLY A 225 -6.04 -20.67 -2.09
C GLY A 225 -6.48 -19.91 -0.85
N LEU A 226 -7.53 -19.07 -0.94
CA LEU A 226 -8.15 -18.42 0.20
C LEU A 226 -9.07 -19.39 0.92
N ASP A 227 -8.97 -19.41 2.24
CA ASP A 227 -9.89 -20.18 3.09
C ASP A 227 -11.29 -19.54 3.09
N GLU A 228 -12.34 -20.35 3.22
CA GLU A 228 -13.73 -19.86 3.24
C GLU A 228 -13.96 -18.85 4.37
N SER A 229 -13.25 -18.98 5.49
CA SER A 229 -13.29 -17.99 6.59
C SER A 229 -12.89 -16.58 6.14
N ILE A 230 -11.98 -16.41 5.18
CA ILE A 230 -11.61 -15.09 4.63
C ILE A 230 -12.80 -14.46 3.91
N LEU A 231 -13.56 -15.27 3.16
CA LEU A 231 -14.75 -14.82 2.43
C LEU A 231 -15.88 -14.45 3.41
N GLU A 232 -16.09 -15.29 4.43
CA GLU A 232 -17.05 -15.02 5.50
C GLU A 232 -16.75 -13.72 6.24
N GLU A 233 -15.49 -13.46 6.60
CA GLU A 233 -15.05 -12.22 7.26
C GLU A 233 -15.27 -11.00 6.36
N CYS A 234 -15.03 -11.11 5.06
CA CYS A 234 -15.33 -10.04 4.10
C CYS A 234 -16.84 -9.74 4.05
N LEU A 235 -17.68 -10.78 3.98
CA LEU A 235 -19.14 -10.62 3.95
C LEU A 235 -19.65 -10.00 5.25
N GLN A 236 -19.25 -10.54 6.41
CA GLN A 236 -19.64 -10.01 7.72
C GLN A 236 -19.19 -8.55 7.90
N HIS A 237 -18.00 -8.21 7.41
CA HIS A 237 -17.53 -6.83 7.43
C HIS A 237 -18.45 -5.91 6.62
N LEU A 238 -18.78 -6.30 5.38
CA LEU A 238 -19.69 -5.52 4.53
C LEU A 238 -21.07 -5.35 5.18
N GLU A 239 -21.64 -6.41 5.74
CA GLU A 239 -22.93 -6.34 6.45
C GLU A 239 -22.88 -5.38 7.63
N LYS A 240 -21.84 -5.47 8.46
CA LYS A 240 -21.65 -4.57 9.60
C LYS A 240 -21.47 -3.11 9.19
N GLN A 241 -20.81 -2.85 8.06
CA GLN A 241 -20.64 -1.49 7.56
C GLN A 241 -21.97 -0.80 7.20
N LEU A 242 -23.04 -1.53 6.90
CA LEU A 242 -24.36 -0.93 6.63
C LEU A 242 -24.94 -0.15 7.82
N GLU A 243 -24.47 -0.45 9.05
CA GLU A 243 -24.85 0.26 10.27
C GLU A 243 -24.22 1.67 10.35
N SER A 244 -23.08 1.89 9.68
CA SER A 244 -22.37 3.18 9.62
C SER A 244 -22.92 4.06 8.50
N SER A 245 -23.30 5.30 8.81
CA SER A 245 -23.79 6.25 7.80
C SER A 245 -22.77 6.56 6.71
N GLN A 246 -21.51 6.68 7.09
CA GLN A 246 -20.38 7.00 6.20
C GLN A 246 -20.11 5.81 5.28
N ALA A 247 -20.09 4.59 5.83
CA ALA A 247 -19.85 3.39 5.05
C ALA A 247 -21.04 3.03 4.14
N ARG A 248 -22.28 3.25 4.59
CA ARG A 248 -23.47 3.09 3.75
C ARG A 248 -23.44 4.03 2.55
N LYS A 249 -23.08 5.30 2.75
CA LYS A 249 -22.89 6.25 1.65
C LYS A 249 -21.81 5.79 0.69
N ALA A 250 -20.66 5.33 1.20
CA ALA A 250 -19.59 4.80 0.37
C ALA A 250 -20.03 3.55 -0.43
N MET A 251 -20.85 2.66 0.15
CA MET A 251 -21.44 1.54 -0.58
C MET A 251 -22.43 1.99 -1.66
N GLU A 252 -23.32 2.93 -1.35
CA GLU A 252 -24.27 3.48 -2.31
C GLU A 252 -23.54 4.11 -3.51
N GLU A 253 -22.49 4.90 -3.26
CA GLU A 253 -21.66 5.48 -4.31
C GLU A 253 -20.96 4.39 -5.13
N PHE A 254 -20.30 3.42 -4.47
CA PHE A 254 -19.60 2.32 -5.13
C PHE A 254 -20.49 1.49 -6.07
N PHE A 255 -21.71 1.16 -5.63
CA PHE A 255 -22.65 0.35 -6.41
C PHE A 255 -23.47 1.17 -7.42
N SER A 256 -23.56 2.49 -7.28
CA SER A 256 -24.26 3.35 -8.25
C SER A 256 -23.42 3.71 -9.47
N GLU A 257 -22.09 3.63 -9.36
CA GLU A 257 -21.14 3.90 -10.45
C GLU A 257 -20.81 2.67 -11.31
N ARG A 258 -21.38 1.49 -10.98
CA ARG A 258 -21.21 0.23 -11.73
C ARG A 258 -22.44 -0.14 -12.56
#